data_AF-A0A7S4VDB5-F1
#
_entry.id   AF-A0A7S4VDB5-F1
#
_cell.length_a   1.000
_cell.length_b   1.000
_cell.length_c   1.000
_cell.angle_alpha   90.00
_cell.angle_beta   90.00
_cell.angle_gamma   90.00
#
_symmetry.space_group_name_H-M   'P 1'
#
loop_
_entity.id
_entity.type
_entity.pdbx_description
1 polymer ?
#
loop_
_entity_poly.entity_id
_entity_poly.type
_entity_poly.pdbx_seq_one_letter_code
_entity_poly.pdbx_strand_id
1 'polypeptide(L)'
;MAQAMAPVPLRAERCPRRTLAAMSLNADLVEITGRYAIPEAVLEVFRKKAIISVAAIVKTFEDDEQFVDFVLDDAESLKTLRLKMALKMVYFDSWQRSMEGGNLPRPPTGGSPGSSSAGSREPSEPGDEEKEEEEASSDGEAPPGEPGDNRPRWR
;
A
#
# COMPACT_ATOMS: atom_id res chain seq x y z
N MET A 1 60.46 17.71 37.87
CA MET A 1 60.32 18.44 36.60
C MET A 1 59.08 17.88 35.89
N ALA A 2 58.04 18.70 35.73
CA ALA A 2 56.73 18.28 35.25
C ALA A 2 56.75 18.00 33.74
N GLN A 3 56.29 16.82 33.33
CA GLN A 3 56.16 16.45 31.93
C GLN A 3 54.74 16.78 31.47
N ALA A 4 54.63 17.71 30.52
CA ALA A 4 53.37 18.24 30.01
C ALA A 4 52.64 17.21 29.13
N MET A 5 51.36 17.00 29.43
CA MET A 5 50.39 16.29 28.60
C MET A 5 50.19 17.02 27.27
N ALA A 6 50.39 16.31 26.15
CA ALA A 6 49.92 16.74 24.84
C ALA A 6 48.49 16.19 24.60
N PRO A 7 47.51 17.02 24.21
CA PRO A 7 46.17 16.56 23.88
C PRO A 7 46.14 15.83 22.53
N VAL A 8 45.57 14.62 22.53
CA VAL A 8 45.31 13.82 21.33
C VAL A 8 44.20 14.50 20.51
N PRO A 9 44.41 14.83 19.22
CA PRO A 9 43.34 15.36 18.39
C PRO A 9 42.34 14.24 18.05
N LEU A 10 41.11 14.41 18.54
CA LEU A 10 39.94 13.64 18.11
C LEU A 10 39.72 13.86 16.61
N ARG A 11 40.16 12.91 15.78
CA ARG A 11 39.74 12.84 14.37
C ARG A 11 38.26 12.46 14.34
N ALA A 12 37.41 13.48 14.27
CA ALA A 12 36.01 13.31 13.91
C ALA A 12 35.94 12.95 12.43
N GLU A 13 36.07 11.65 12.13
CA GLU A 13 35.70 11.11 10.83
C GLU A 13 34.17 11.19 10.71
N ARG A 14 33.69 12.37 10.30
CA ARG A 14 32.35 12.51 9.76
C ARG A 14 32.34 11.78 8.43
N CYS A 15 31.98 10.50 8.45
CA CYS A 15 31.57 9.79 7.25
C CYS A 15 30.56 10.69 6.51
N PRO A 16 30.70 10.88 5.19
CA PRO A 16 29.71 11.62 4.44
C PRO A 16 28.39 10.88 4.60
N ARG A 17 27.43 11.52 5.28
CA ARG A 17 26.02 11.13 5.22
C ARG A 17 25.65 11.17 3.74
N ARG A 18 25.71 10.01 3.09
CA ARG A 18 25.24 9.79 1.73
C ARG A 18 23.87 10.44 1.62
N THR A 19 23.81 11.51 0.87
CA THR A 19 22.60 12.29 0.65
C THR A 19 21.71 11.46 -0.28
N LEU A 20 20.96 10.50 0.28
CA LEU A 20 19.99 9.68 -0.45
C LEU A 20 18.77 10.51 -0.94
N ALA A 21 18.75 11.81 -0.63
CA ALA A 21 17.69 12.75 -1.00
C ALA A 21 17.52 12.97 -2.51
N ALA A 22 18.42 12.46 -3.36
CA ALA A 22 18.35 12.63 -4.82
C ALA A 22 17.76 11.43 -5.59
N MET A 23 17.26 10.38 -4.91
CA MET A 23 16.60 9.28 -5.61
C MET A 23 15.14 9.63 -5.90
N SER A 24 14.86 9.99 -7.15
CA SER A 24 13.49 10.23 -7.62
C SER A 24 12.73 8.91 -7.74
N LEU A 25 11.48 8.90 -7.25
CA LEU A 25 10.56 7.78 -7.46
C LEU A 25 10.12 7.75 -8.93
N ASN A 26 9.92 6.55 -9.46
CA ASN A 26 9.37 6.36 -10.80
C ASN A 26 7.92 6.87 -10.88
N ALA A 27 7.52 7.40 -12.03
CA ALA A 27 6.20 8.02 -12.23
C ALA A 27 5.04 7.06 -11.89
N ASP A 28 5.16 5.78 -12.25
CA ASP A 28 4.14 4.76 -11.93
C ASP A 28 3.95 4.60 -10.41
N LEU A 29 5.06 4.58 -9.67
CA LEU A 29 5.03 4.42 -8.23
C LEU A 29 4.46 5.66 -7.55
N VAL A 30 4.77 6.86 -8.06
CA VAL A 30 4.17 8.12 -7.58
C VAL A 30 2.67 8.14 -7.83
N GLU A 31 2.22 7.68 -8.99
CA GLU A 31 0.81 7.60 -9.31
C GLU A 31 0.06 6.64 -8.38
N ILE A 32 0.56 5.42 -8.21
CA ILE A 32 -0.05 4.41 -7.32
C ILE A 32 -0.10 4.92 -5.88
N THR A 33 1.03 5.43 -5.37
CA THR A 33 1.08 5.94 -3.99
C THR A 33 0.20 7.17 -3.78
N GLY A 34 0.02 8.00 -4.82
CA GLY A 34 -0.93 9.12 -4.82
C GLY A 34 -2.38 8.67 -4.71
N ARG A 35 -2.79 7.61 -5.42
CA ARG A 35 -4.16 7.06 -5.36
C ARG A 35 -4.55 6.59 -3.96
N TYR A 36 -3.62 6.01 -3.22
CA TYR A 36 -3.85 5.51 -1.86
C TYR A 36 -3.54 6.54 -0.77
N ALA A 37 -3.24 7.79 -1.14
CA ALA A 37 -2.87 8.87 -0.21
C ALA A 37 -1.76 8.46 0.77
N ILE A 38 -0.71 7.82 0.26
CA ILE A 38 0.42 7.39 1.08
C ILE A 38 1.14 8.63 1.65
N PRO A 39 1.37 8.70 2.97
CA PRO A 39 2.03 9.86 3.57
C PRO A 39 3.46 10.06 3.05
N GLU A 40 3.91 11.32 2.91
CA GLU A 40 5.27 11.64 2.44
C GLU A 40 6.34 10.99 3.33
N ALA A 41 6.10 10.86 4.64
CA ALA A 41 7.01 10.18 5.56
C ALA A 41 7.29 8.71 5.14
N VAL A 42 6.31 8.03 4.54
CA VAL A 42 6.45 6.67 4.03
C VAL A 42 7.15 6.68 2.66
N LEU A 43 6.90 7.70 1.83
CA LEU A 43 7.63 7.90 0.58
C LEU A 43 9.12 8.19 0.83
N GLU A 44 9.46 8.88 1.91
CA GLU A 44 10.84 9.01 2.34
C GLU A 44 11.46 7.67 2.72
N VAL A 45 10.69 6.77 3.36
CA VAL A 45 11.15 5.42 3.67
C VAL A 45 11.40 4.63 2.38
N PHE A 46 10.54 4.78 1.36
CA PHE A 46 10.78 4.16 0.05
C PHE A 46 12.11 4.62 -0.54
N ARG A 47 12.39 5.94 -0.53
CA ARG A 47 13.67 6.50 -1.00
C ARG A 47 14.85 5.99 -0.17
N LYS A 48 14.72 5.91 1.16
CA LYS A 48 15.76 5.39 2.07
C LYS A 48 16.07 3.92 1.81
N LYS A 49 15.04 3.11 1.52
CA LYS A 49 15.15 1.68 1.24
C LYS A 49 15.38 1.35 -0.24
N ALA A 50 15.64 2.36 -1.08
CA ALA A 50 15.84 2.24 -2.52
C ALA A 50 14.66 1.57 -3.28
N ILE A 51 13.44 1.67 -2.73
CA ILE A 51 12.19 1.27 -3.39
C ILE A 51 11.80 2.39 -4.37
N ILE A 52 12.46 2.40 -5.53
CA ILE A 52 12.35 3.50 -6.51
C ILE A 52 11.35 3.24 -7.63
N SER A 53 10.88 2.02 -7.81
CA SER A 53 9.98 1.65 -8.92
C SER A 53 9.08 0.46 -8.58
N VAL A 54 7.98 0.35 -9.31
CA VAL A 54 7.08 -0.80 -9.29
C VAL A 54 7.82 -2.12 -9.53
N ALA A 55 8.72 -2.16 -10.52
CA ALA A 55 9.52 -3.34 -10.80
C ALA A 55 10.50 -3.70 -9.67
N ALA A 56 11.00 -2.70 -8.92
CA ALA A 56 11.84 -2.96 -7.76
C ALA A 56 11.03 -3.65 -6.64
N ILE A 57 9.79 -3.22 -6.41
CA ILE A 57 8.90 -3.85 -5.41
C ILE A 57 8.70 -5.33 -5.76
N VAL A 58 8.24 -5.63 -6.97
CA VAL A 58 7.89 -6.99 -7.39
C VAL A 58 9.12 -7.92 -7.49
N LYS A 59 10.31 -7.37 -7.73
CA LYS A 59 11.55 -8.15 -7.78
C LYS A 59 12.16 -8.41 -6.40
N THR A 60 11.91 -7.54 -5.42
CA THR A 60 12.53 -7.60 -4.10
C THR A 60 11.66 -8.30 -3.07
N PHE A 61 10.34 -8.21 -3.19
CA PHE A 61 9.39 -8.80 -2.26
C PHE A 61 8.59 -9.90 -2.97
N GLU A 62 8.42 -11.03 -2.28
CA GLU A 62 7.63 -12.16 -2.78
C GLU A 62 6.15 -12.00 -2.44
N ASP A 63 5.85 -11.37 -1.31
CA ASP A 63 4.52 -11.24 -0.74
C ASP A 63 4.24 -9.83 -0.18
N ASP A 64 2.95 -9.47 -0.10
CA ASP A 64 2.51 -8.17 0.41
C ASP A 64 2.84 -7.98 1.89
N GLU A 65 2.80 -9.04 2.70
CA GLU A 65 3.11 -8.94 4.13
C GLU A 65 4.59 -8.58 4.33
N GLN A 66 5.47 -9.22 3.56
CA GLN A 66 6.91 -8.94 3.57
C GLN A 66 7.20 -7.48 3.19
N PHE A 67 6.52 -6.97 2.17
CA PHE A 67 6.65 -5.58 1.75
C PHE A 67 6.20 -4.61 2.85
N VAL A 68 5.03 -4.84 3.43
CA VAL A 68 4.44 -4.00 4.47
C VAL A 68 5.34 -3.97 5.71
N ASP A 69 5.76 -5.14 6.20
CA ASP A 69 6.62 -5.23 7.37
C ASP A 69 7.96 -4.55 7.11
N PHE A 70 8.55 -4.76 5.92
CA PHE A 70 9.81 -4.11 5.57
C PHE A 70 9.72 -2.58 5.53
N VAL A 71 8.62 -2.02 5.01
CA VAL A 71 8.40 -0.56 4.97
C VAL A 71 8.13 -0.01 6.37
N LEU A 72 7.33 -0.72 7.17
CA LEU A 72 6.88 -0.24 8.47
C LEU A 72 7.87 -0.48 9.61
N ASP A 73 8.89 -1.32 9.40
CA ASP A 73 9.96 -1.59 10.37
C ASP A 73 10.61 -0.28 10.88
N ASP A 74 10.94 0.63 9.96
CA ASP A 74 11.54 1.94 10.26
C ASP A 74 10.51 3.03 10.64
N ALA A 75 9.21 2.72 10.59
CA ALA A 75 8.11 3.67 10.72
C ALA A 75 7.08 3.24 11.78
N GLU A 76 7.56 2.88 12.97
CA GLU A 76 6.72 2.33 14.05
C GLU A 76 5.54 3.23 14.43
N SER A 77 5.75 4.55 14.43
CA SER A 77 4.72 5.53 14.74
C SER A 77 3.61 5.63 13.69
N LEU A 78 3.81 5.05 12.50
CA LEU A 78 2.89 5.12 11.37
C LEU A 78 2.15 3.79 11.12
N LYS A 79 2.36 2.76 11.94
CA LYS A 79 1.79 1.39 11.84
C LYS A 79 0.25 1.33 12.04
N THR A 80 -0.51 2.14 11.32
CA THR A 80 -1.98 2.12 11.33
C THR A 80 -2.51 1.03 10.40
N LEU A 81 -3.67 0.44 10.73
CA LEU A 81 -4.33 -0.57 9.89
C LEU A 81 -4.59 -0.03 8.47
N ARG A 82 -5.03 1.23 8.37
CA ARG A 82 -5.28 1.90 7.11
C ARG A 82 -4.02 1.98 6.25
N LEU A 83 -2.88 2.34 6.84
CA LEU A 83 -1.62 2.40 6.10
C LEU A 83 -1.15 1.01 5.66
N LYS A 84 -1.28 0.00 6.53
CA LYS A 84 -0.98 -1.39 6.17
C LYS A 84 -1.77 -1.83 4.93
N MET A 85 -3.09 -1.61 4.94
CA MET A 85 -3.94 -1.95 3.80
C MET A 85 -3.57 -1.16 2.54
N ALA A 86 -3.30 0.15 2.68
CA ALA A 86 -2.86 0.96 1.56
C ALA A 86 -1.55 0.44 0.94
N LEU A 87 -0.58 0.04 1.77
CA LEU A 87 0.68 -0.55 1.31
C LEU A 87 0.47 -1.92 0.63
N LYS A 88 -0.43 -2.76 1.14
CA LYS A 88 -0.82 -4.02 0.46
C LYS A 88 -1.40 -3.74 -0.93
N MET A 89 -2.27 -2.74 -1.05
CA MET A 89 -2.83 -2.32 -2.34
C MET A 89 -1.77 -1.75 -3.29
N VAL A 90 -0.80 -0.99 -2.77
CA VAL A 90 0.35 -0.51 -3.56
C VAL A 90 1.17 -1.69 -4.10
N TYR A 91 1.40 -2.74 -3.29
CA TYR A 91 2.09 -3.95 -3.73
C TYR A 91 1.29 -4.67 -4.83
N PHE A 92 -0.01 -4.87 -4.61
CA PHE A 92 -0.87 -5.53 -5.59
C PHE A 92 -0.92 -4.79 -6.93
N ASP A 93 -1.11 -3.47 -6.92
CA ASP A 93 -1.08 -2.64 -8.14
C ASP A 93 0.29 -2.70 -8.82
N SER A 94 1.37 -2.74 -8.04
CA SER A 94 2.72 -2.87 -8.56
C SER A 94 2.91 -4.22 -9.28
N TRP A 95 2.44 -5.30 -8.68
CA TRP A 95 2.48 -6.64 -9.26
C TRP A 95 1.63 -6.73 -10.54
N GLN A 96 0.41 -6.20 -10.52
CA GLN A 96 -0.48 -6.17 -11.67
C GLN A 96 0.11 -5.37 -12.85
N ARG A 97 0.69 -4.19 -12.60
CA ARG A 97 1.35 -3.41 -13.65
C ARG A 97 2.60 -4.13 -14.20
N SER A 98 3.34 -4.84 -13.36
CA SER A 98 4.50 -5.61 -13.81
C SER A 98 4.12 -6.82 -14.69
N MET A 99 2.95 -7.41 -14.42
CA MET A 99 2.33 -8.45 -15.26
C MET A 99 1.92 -7.89 -16.63
N GLU A 100 1.19 -6.78 -16.66
CA GLU A 100 0.70 -6.14 -17.90
C GLU A 100 1.85 -5.63 -18.78
N GLY A 101 2.94 -5.14 -18.16
CA GLY A 101 4.13 -4.66 -18.86
C GLY A 101 5.07 -5.75 -19.39
N GLY A 102 4.77 -7.03 -19.21
CA GLY A 102 5.58 -8.15 -19.70
C GLY A 102 6.94 -8.31 -19.00
N ASN A 103 7.14 -7.68 -17.84
CA ASN A 103 8.43 -7.64 -17.12
C ASN A 103 8.41 -8.56 -15.89
N LEU A 104 7.88 -9.77 -16.07
CA LEU A 104 7.75 -10.76 -15.00
C LEU A 104 9.11 -11.32 -14.59
N PRO A 105 9.53 -11.20 -13.31
CA PRO A 105 10.48 -12.15 -12.77
C PRO A 105 9.85 -13.55 -12.90
N ARG A 106 10.61 -14.44 -13.53
CA ARG A 106 10.19 -15.80 -13.86
C ARG A 106 9.61 -16.47 -12.60
N PRO A 107 8.39 -17.04 -12.65
CA PRO A 107 7.88 -17.80 -11.52
C PRO A 107 8.85 -18.96 -11.20
N PRO A 108 8.99 -19.36 -9.93
CA PRO A 108 9.84 -20.47 -9.54
C PRO A 108 9.45 -21.69 -10.36
N THR A 109 10.44 -22.25 -11.06
CA THR A 109 10.27 -23.28 -12.06
C THR A 109 9.81 -24.57 -11.39
N GLY A 110 8.55 -24.95 -11.61
CA GLY A 110 7.98 -26.14 -11.00
C GLY A 110 6.62 -26.55 -11.57
N GLY A 111 6.43 -26.48 -12.89
CA GLY A 111 5.23 -27.03 -13.53
C GLY A 111 5.14 -26.72 -15.03
N SER A 112 5.46 -27.74 -15.84
CA SER A 112 5.10 -28.03 -17.25
C SER A 112 4.93 -26.91 -18.31
N PRO A 113 5.47 -27.09 -19.54
CA PRO A 113 5.31 -26.14 -20.63
C PRO A 113 3.90 -26.28 -21.24
N GLY A 114 3.11 -25.21 -21.20
CA GLY A 114 1.76 -25.20 -21.75
C GLY A 114 1.44 -23.88 -22.44
N SER A 115 1.73 -23.85 -23.74
CA SER A 115 1.11 -23.04 -24.78
C SER A 115 1.05 -21.51 -24.65
N SER A 116 1.78 -20.89 -25.57
CA SER A 116 1.54 -19.58 -26.18
C SER A 116 0.07 -19.15 -26.17
N SER A 117 -0.19 -17.91 -25.75
CA SER A 117 -1.29 -17.16 -26.34
C SER A 117 -0.84 -15.71 -26.54
N ALA A 118 -0.68 -15.38 -27.82
CA ALA A 118 -0.61 -14.02 -28.32
C ALA A 118 -1.91 -13.28 -27.94
N GLY A 119 -1.80 -11.96 -27.77
CA GLY A 119 -2.88 -11.13 -27.25
C GLY A 119 -4.20 -11.22 -28.02
N SER A 120 -5.27 -10.94 -27.29
CA SER A 120 -6.35 -10.09 -27.79
C SER A 120 -7.11 -9.50 -26.61
N ARG A 121 -7.39 -8.22 -26.77
CA ARG A 121 -8.12 -7.33 -25.87
C ARG A 121 -9.61 -7.62 -26.06
N GLU A 122 -10.34 -7.96 -25.00
CA GLU A 122 -11.81 -7.94 -25.01
C GLU A 122 -12.30 -7.21 -23.74
N PRO A 123 -13.14 -6.16 -23.87
CA PRO A 123 -13.79 -5.52 -22.73
C PRO A 123 -15.03 -6.33 -22.34
N SER A 124 -15.08 -6.84 -21.11
CA SER A 124 -16.34 -7.36 -20.56
C SER A 124 -17.17 -6.18 -20.06
N GLU A 125 -18.23 -5.88 -20.80
CA GLU A 125 -19.32 -4.98 -20.42
C GLU A 125 -20.11 -5.51 -19.20
N PRO A 126 -20.86 -4.62 -18.51
CA PRO A 126 -21.44 -4.87 -17.19
C PRO A 126 -22.72 -5.71 -17.29
N GLY A 127 -22.82 -6.74 -16.43
CA GLY A 127 -24.07 -7.46 -16.20
C GLY A 127 -25.04 -6.61 -15.40
N ASP A 128 -25.96 -5.98 -16.11
CA ASP A 128 -27.24 -5.48 -15.62
C ASP A 128 -28.09 -6.71 -15.25
N GLU A 129 -28.38 -6.90 -13.96
CA GLU A 129 -29.50 -7.75 -13.52
C GLU A 129 -30.40 -6.90 -12.64
N GLU A 130 -31.64 -6.80 -13.10
CA GLU A 130 -32.68 -5.88 -12.69
C GLU A 130 -33.15 -6.10 -11.24
N LYS A 131 -33.62 -4.99 -10.65
CA LYS A 131 -34.47 -4.96 -9.47
C LYS A 131 -35.72 -5.84 -9.65
N GLU A 132 -36.10 -6.55 -8.59
CA GLU A 132 -37.52 -6.66 -8.22
C GLU A 132 -37.66 -6.70 -6.70
N GLU A 133 -38.46 -5.75 -6.20
CA GLU A 133 -38.90 -5.60 -4.82
C GLU A 133 -40.03 -6.62 -4.58
N GLU A 134 -39.94 -7.46 -3.54
CA GLU A 134 -41.16 -8.02 -2.93
C GLU A 134 -41.08 -7.91 -1.40
N GLU A 135 -41.94 -7.02 -0.91
CA GLU A 135 -42.31 -6.87 0.49
C GLU A 135 -43.09 -8.11 0.94
N ALA A 136 -42.48 -8.95 1.78
CA ALA A 136 -43.22 -9.94 2.55
C ALA A 136 -43.61 -9.34 3.91
N SER A 137 -44.74 -8.63 3.87
CA SER A 137 -45.51 -8.20 5.03
C SER A 137 -45.97 -9.43 5.83
N SER A 138 -45.37 -9.66 7.01
CA SER A 138 -45.87 -10.66 7.96
C SER A 138 -46.72 -9.97 9.01
N ASP A 139 -48.02 -10.07 8.76
CA ASP A 139 -49.15 -9.80 9.63
C ASP A 139 -48.95 -10.41 11.03
N GLY A 140 -49.11 -9.57 12.05
CA GLY A 140 -48.96 -9.89 13.47
C GLY A 140 -49.76 -8.91 14.32
N GLU A 141 -51.08 -8.94 14.13
CA GLU A 141 -52.16 -8.62 15.07
C GLU A 141 -51.84 -7.69 16.28
N ALA A 142 -52.28 -6.42 16.20
CA ALA A 142 -52.47 -5.49 17.33
C ALA A 142 -53.88 -5.66 17.94
N PRO A 143 -54.25 -5.21 19.18
CA PRO A 143 -54.18 -3.80 19.65
C PRO A 143 -54.15 -3.64 21.22
N PRO A 144 -54.58 -2.52 21.87
CA PRO A 144 -54.41 -1.08 21.65
C PRO A 144 -53.74 -0.35 22.86
N GLY A 145 -53.11 0.80 22.64
CA GLY A 145 -52.63 1.67 23.73
C GLY A 145 -52.27 3.07 23.23
N GLU A 146 -53.12 4.03 23.57
CA GLU A 146 -53.22 5.41 23.09
C GLU A 146 -52.00 6.36 23.32
N PRO A 147 -52.02 7.59 22.72
CA PRO A 147 -50.84 8.34 22.32
C PRO A 147 -50.30 9.26 23.44
N GLY A 148 -48.98 9.41 23.48
CA GLY A 148 -48.29 10.33 24.40
C GLY A 148 -47.30 11.21 23.65
N ASP A 149 -47.80 12.28 23.04
CA ASP A 149 -47.01 13.44 22.63
C ASP A 149 -46.36 14.08 23.86
N ASN A 150 -45.03 14.01 24.00
CA ASN A 150 -44.32 14.86 24.95
C ASN A 150 -42.81 15.04 24.65
N ARG A 151 -42.50 15.83 23.60
CA ARG A 151 -41.42 16.86 23.51
C ARG A 151 -39.95 16.49 23.90
N PRO A 152 -38.94 17.37 23.65
CA PRO A 152 -38.94 18.60 22.87
C PRO A 152 -37.95 18.59 21.68
N ARG A 153 -38.33 19.28 20.59
CA ARG A 153 -37.38 19.83 19.61
C ARG A 153 -36.80 21.13 20.14
N TRP A 154 -35.57 21.11 20.62
CA TRP A 154 -34.72 22.30 20.80
C TRP A 154 -33.36 21.97 20.15
N ARG A 155 -32.62 22.87 19.51
CA ARG A 155 -32.83 24.23 19.01
C ARG A 155 -31.73 24.45 17.97
#